data_AF-A0A2N0S7Y5-F1
#
_entry.id   AF-A0A2N0S7Y5-F1
#
_cell.length_a   1.000
_cell.length_b   1.000
_cell.length_c   1.000
_cell.angle_alpha   90.00
_cell.angle_beta   90.00
_cell.angle_gamma   90.00
#
_symmetry.space_group_name_H-M   'P 1'
#
loop_
_entity.id
_entity.type
_entity.pdbx_description
1 polymer ?
#
loop_
_entity_poly.entity_id
_entity_poly.type
_entity_poly.pdbx_seq_one_letter_code
_entity_poly.pdbx_strand_id
1 'polypeptide(L)'
;MYSLPLLKDYLPTKYYKGWSFFMQAVQLCQKKVITMDELNNIDTLLLKFYVHYEREYYKFSANRLSAMKMCIHYILHVVASIKRNGPCCTTWQFPIEPQVEGAPLSKIQKMQIPHFPGKWWEIVENAALR
;
A
#
# COMPACT_ATOMS: atom_id res chain seq x y z
N MET A 1 6.80 -0.98 4.35
CA MET A 1 5.76 -0.35 5.20
C MET A 1 5.34 -1.33 6.29
N TYR A 2 5.21 -0.89 7.55
CA TYR A 2 5.06 -1.74 8.73
C TYR A 2 3.63 -1.78 9.33
N SER A 3 2.62 -1.36 8.59
CA SER A 3 1.25 -1.29 9.11
C SER A 3 0.61 -2.66 9.35
N LEU A 4 0.91 -3.68 8.54
CA LEU A 4 0.38 -5.03 8.75
C LEU A 4 0.87 -5.65 10.06
N PRO A 5 2.19 -5.72 10.35
CA PRO A 5 2.67 -6.24 11.63
C PRO A 5 2.11 -5.48 12.83
N LEU A 6 1.97 -4.15 12.70
CA LEU A 6 1.42 -3.29 13.76
C LEU A 6 -0.06 -3.57 14.04
N LEU A 7 -0.84 -3.97 13.04
CA LEU A 7 -2.30 -4.10 13.15
C LEU A 7 -2.78 -5.55 13.36
N LYS A 8 -1.88 -6.54 13.35
CA LYS A 8 -2.19 -7.98 13.32
C LYS A 8 -3.18 -8.43 14.40
N ASP A 9 -3.05 -7.87 15.61
CA ASP A 9 -3.88 -8.26 16.76
C ASP A 9 -4.89 -7.18 17.18
N TYR A 10 -4.85 -6.01 16.53
CA TYR A 10 -5.74 -4.88 16.83
C TYR A 10 -6.90 -4.76 15.85
N LEU A 11 -6.75 -5.29 14.64
CA LEU A 11 -7.72 -5.13 13.57
C LEU A 11 -8.44 -6.46 13.29
N PRO A 12 -9.79 -6.48 13.28
CA PRO A 12 -10.52 -7.69 12.92
C PRO A 12 -10.07 -8.26 11.57
N THR A 13 -10.00 -9.59 11.47
CA THR A 13 -9.43 -10.32 10.32
C THR A 13 -9.95 -9.85 8.97
N LYS A 14 -11.24 -9.48 8.90
CA LYS A 14 -11.86 -8.97 7.67
C LYS A 14 -11.18 -7.69 7.16
N TYR A 15 -10.95 -6.73 8.04
CA TYR A 15 -10.34 -5.44 7.70
C TYR A 15 -8.83 -5.59 7.50
N TYR A 16 -8.21 -6.50 8.25
CA TYR A 16 -6.81 -6.85 8.08
C TYR A 16 -6.53 -7.41 6.68
N LYS A 17 -7.39 -8.31 6.19
CA LYS A 17 -7.29 -8.87 4.83
C LYS A 17 -7.49 -7.81 3.76
N GLY A 18 -8.46 -6.91 3.91
CA GLY A 18 -8.62 -5.79 2.99
C GLY A 18 -7.39 -4.91 2.91
N TRP A 19 -6.90 -4.50 4.08
CA TRP A 19 -5.72 -3.65 4.22
C TRP A 19 -4.45 -4.29 3.64
N SER A 20 -4.33 -5.62 3.70
CA SER A 20 -3.17 -6.32 3.16
C SER A 20 -3.06 -6.20 1.63
N PHE A 21 -4.17 -6.10 0.89
CA PHE A 21 -4.12 -5.87 -0.56
C PHE A 21 -3.52 -4.51 -0.89
N PHE A 22 -3.98 -3.46 -0.21
CA PHE A 22 -3.45 -2.11 -0.38
C PHE A 22 -1.95 -2.06 -0.05
N MET A 23 -1.56 -2.69 1.05
CA MET A 23 -0.18 -2.73 1.50
C MET A 23 0.75 -3.42 0.50
N GLN A 24 0.35 -4.57 -0.04
CA GLN A 24 1.10 -5.27 -1.08
C GLN A 24 1.25 -4.40 -2.34
N ALA A 25 0.18 -3.71 -2.76
CA ALA A 25 0.24 -2.82 -3.91
C ALA A 25 1.23 -1.66 -3.67
N VAL A 26 1.16 -1.00 -2.51
CA VAL A 26 2.07 0.11 -2.18
C VAL A 26 3.53 -0.36 -2.12
N GLN A 27 3.80 -1.56 -1.60
CA GLN A 27 5.16 -2.12 -1.61
C GLN A 27 5.71 -2.30 -3.03
N LEU A 28 4.88 -2.72 -3.98
CA LEU A 28 5.27 -2.82 -5.39
C LEU A 28 5.48 -1.44 -6.03
N CYS A 29 4.60 -0.46 -5.75
CA CYS A 29 4.74 0.91 -6.25
C CYS A 29 6.06 1.58 -5.82
N GLN A 30 6.61 1.20 -4.66
CA GLN A 30 7.86 1.76 -4.14
C GLN A 30 9.12 1.23 -4.85
N LYS A 31 9.01 0.24 -5.74
CA LYS A 31 10.16 -0.25 -6.50
C LYS A 31 10.67 0.81 -7.49
N LYS A 32 11.99 0.89 -7.63
CA LYS A 32 12.66 1.80 -8.58
C LYS A 32 12.38 1.44 -10.03
N VAL A 33 12.25 0.15 -10.30
CA VAL A 33 11.92 -0.42 -11.61
C VAL A 33 10.72 -1.32 -11.38
N ILE A 34 9.67 -1.11 -12.16
CA ILE A 34 8.41 -1.85 -12.05
C ILE A 34 8.21 -2.55 -13.40
N THR A 35 8.06 -3.87 -13.39
CA THR A 35 7.78 -4.63 -14.61
C THR A 35 6.31 -4.52 -15.01
N MET A 36 5.99 -4.93 -16.23
CA MET A 36 4.61 -4.89 -16.70
C MET A 36 3.70 -5.87 -15.95
N ASP A 37 4.22 -7.03 -15.55
CA ASP A 37 3.49 -7.99 -14.72
C ASP A 37 3.25 -7.45 -13.31
N GLU A 38 4.22 -6.73 -12.75
CA GLU A 38 4.06 -6.05 -11.47
C GLU A 38 3.03 -4.93 -11.55
N LEU A 39 2.97 -4.19 -12.66
CA LEU A 39 1.92 -3.20 -12.90
C LEU A 39 0.53 -3.84 -12.93
N ASN A 40 0.37 -4.98 -13.61
CA ASN A 40 -0.89 -5.72 -13.64
C ASN A 40 -1.27 -6.26 -12.24
N ASN A 41 -0.27 -6.67 -11.46
CA ASN A 41 -0.47 -7.10 -10.08
C ASN A 41 -0.89 -5.94 -9.17
N ILE A 42 -0.24 -4.77 -9.29
CA ILE A 42 -0.65 -3.55 -8.59
C ILE A 42 -2.11 -3.23 -8.91
N ASP A 43 -2.49 -3.24 -10.19
CA ASP A 43 -3.86 -2.95 -10.62
C ASP A 43 -4.87 -3.89 -9.96
N THR A 44 -4.57 -5.19 -9.99
CA THR A 44 -5.39 -6.24 -9.38
C THR A 44 -5.52 -6.06 -7.87
N LEU A 45 -4.42 -5.75 -7.18
CA LEU A 45 -4.41 -5.55 -5.72
C LEU A 45 -5.19 -4.30 -5.31
N LEU A 46 -5.04 -3.20 -6.05
CA LEU A 46 -5.76 -1.96 -5.79
C LEU A 46 -7.27 -2.11 -6.07
N LEU A 47 -7.65 -2.82 -7.13
CA LEU A 47 -9.05 -3.16 -7.38
C LEU A 47 -9.62 -4.04 -6.27
N LYS A 48 -8.90 -5.08 -5.83
CA LYS A 48 -9.32 -5.93 -4.70
C LYS A 48 -9.50 -5.13 -3.42
N PHE A 49 -8.59 -4.20 -3.13
CA PHE A 49 -8.73 -3.28 -2.01
C PHE A 49 -9.96 -2.40 -2.17
N TYR A 50 -10.17 -1.77 -3.32
CA TYR A 50 -11.31 -0.90 -3.58
C TYR A 50 -12.64 -1.64 -3.38
N VAL A 51 -12.83 -2.80 -4.01
CA VAL A 51 -14.04 -3.62 -3.86
C VAL A 51 -14.27 -4.03 -2.41
N HIS A 52 -13.21 -4.40 -1.69
CA HIS A 52 -13.30 -4.70 -0.27
C HIS A 52 -13.69 -3.46 0.54
N TYR A 53 -13.15 -2.28 0.20
CA TYR A 53 -13.47 -1.01 0.83
C TYR A 53 -14.96 -0.66 0.67
N GLU A 54 -15.47 -0.76 -0.57
CA GLU A 54 -16.87 -0.51 -0.89
C GLU A 54 -17.80 -1.39 -0.05
N ARG A 55 -17.46 -2.68 0.05
CA ARG A 55 -18.27 -3.66 0.76
C ARG A 55 -18.20 -3.51 2.28
N GLU A 56 -17.02 -3.40 2.87
CA GLU A 56 -16.85 -3.52 4.33
C GLU A 56 -16.87 -2.16 5.04
N TYR A 57 -16.37 -1.11 4.40
CA TYR A 57 -16.23 0.22 4.97
C TYR A 57 -17.38 1.13 4.57
N TYR A 58 -17.70 1.22 3.27
CA TYR A 58 -18.83 2.01 2.74
C TYR A 58 -20.19 1.28 2.85
N LYS A 59 -20.21 -0.06 2.71
CA LYS A 59 -21.41 -0.94 2.68
C LYS A 59 -22.55 -0.37 1.83
N PHE A 60 -22.23 0.27 0.71
CA PHE A 60 -23.21 0.78 -0.25
C PHE A 60 -24.32 1.65 0.38
N SER A 61 -23.98 2.41 1.43
CA SER A 61 -24.95 3.17 2.22
C SER A 61 -24.70 4.67 2.07
N ALA A 62 -25.71 5.40 1.59
CA ALA A 62 -25.66 6.86 1.44
C ALA A 62 -25.34 7.58 2.75
N ASN A 63 -25.77 7.04 3.90
CA ASN A 63 -25.45 7.57 5.23
C ASN A 63 -23.95 7.55 5.55
N ARG A 64 -23.14 6.83 4.76
CA ARG A 64 -21.69 6.69 4.93
C ARG A 64 -20.92 7.21 3.73
N LEU A 65 -21.52 8.10 2.95
CA LEU A 65 -20.86 8.76 1.82
C LEU A 65 -19.57 9.49 2.24
N SER A 66 -19.48 9.95 3.49
CA SER A 66 -18.27 10.53 4.06
C SER A 66 -17.04 9.58 4.08
N ALA A 67 -17.27 8.26 4.00
CA ALA A 67 -16.21 7.27 3.85
C ALA A 67 -15.65 7.23 2.40
N MET A 68 -16.48 7.56 1.40
CA MET A 68 -16.08 7.60 0.00
C MET A 68 -15.36 8.90 -0.37
N LYS A 69 -14.17 9.06 0.20
CA LYS A 69 -13.30 10.19 -0.12
C LYS A 69 -12.74 10.05 -1.53
N MET A 70 -12.51 11.18 -2.19
CA MET A 70 -11.88 11.23 -3.53
C MET A 70 -10.55 10.48 -3.60
N CYS A 71 -9.76 10.47 -2.51
CA CYS A 71 -8.52 9.71 -2.46
C CYS A 71 -8.72 8.20 -2.61
N ILE A 72 -9.85 7.63 -2.16
CA ILE A 72 -10.17 6.21 -2.36
C ILE A 72 -10.46 5.91 -3.83
N HIS A 73 -11.12 6.82 -4.53
CA HIS A 73 -11.33 6.69 -5.99
C HIS A 73 -10.02 6.81 -6.77
N TYR A 74 -9.15 7.74 -6.39
CA TYR A 74 -7.86 7.94 -7.07
C TYR A 74 -6.93 6.72 -7.02
N ILE A 75 -7.12 5.82 -6.05
CA ILE A 75 -6.37 4.56 -5.99
C ILE A 75 -6.53 3.74 -7.28
N LEU A 76 -7.69 3.75 -7.93
CA LEU A 76 -7.93 3.05 -9.20
C LEU A 76 -7.12 3.62 -10.37
N HIS A 77 -6.60 4.84 -10.25
CA HIS A 77 -5.85 5.53 -11.29
C HIS A 77 -4.33 5.49 -11.08
N VAL A 78 -3.86 4.79 -10.04
CA VAL A 78 -2.43 4.72 -9.71
C VAL A 78 -1.62 4.06 -10.83
N VAL A 79 -2.09 2.93 -11.39
CA VAL A 79 -1.38 2.24 -12.48
C VAL A 79 -1.33 3.10 -13.75
N ALA A 80 -2.42 3.78 -14.08
CA ALA A 80 -2.43 4.74 -15.19
C ALA A 80 -1.45 5.89 -14.96
N SER A 81 -1.33 6.37 -13.72
CA SER A 81 -0.36 7.41 -13.34
C SER A 81 1.08 6.93 -13.46
N ILE A 82 1.38 5.69 -13.06
CA ILE A 82 2.73 5.11 -13.20
C ILE A 82 3.11 4.98 -14.67
N LYS A 83 2.19 4.52 -15.52
CA LYS A 83 2.43 4.38 -16.97
C LYS A 83 2.74 5.72 -17.64
N ARG A 84 2.11 6.80 -17.17
CA ARG A 84 2.28 8.15 -17.75
C ARG A 84 3.51 8.88 -17.21
N ASN A 85 3.76 8.79 -15.91
CA ASN A 85 4.71 9.65 -15.20
C ASN A 85 5.96 8.90 -14.72
N GLY A 86 6.02 7.58 -14.91
CA GLY A 86 7.07 6.72 -14.38
C GLY A 86 6.81 6.24 -12.95
N PRO A 87 7.77 5.49 -12.36
CA PRO A 87 7.63 4.88 -11.05
C PRO A 87 7.28 5.86 -9.93
N CYS A 88 6.56 5.39 -8.92
CA CYS A 88 6.10 6.26 -7.83
C CYS A 88 7.24 6.84 -6.99
N CYS A 89 8.41 6.19 -6.96
CA CYS A 89 9.57 6.66 -6.21
C CYS A 89 10.13 8.01 -6.70
N THR A 90 9.76 8.47 -7.91
CA THR A 90 10.18 9.75 -8.46
C THR A 90 9.08 10.81 -8.45
N THR A 91 7.84 10.43 -8.14
CA THR A 91 6.65 11.29 -8.33
C THR A 91 5.79 11.44 -7.06
N TRP A 92 5.92 10.55 -6.08
CA TRP A 92 5.15 10.63 -4.85
C TRP A 92 5.74 11.61 -3.86
N GLN A 93 4.86 12.23 -3.05
CA GLN A 93 5.26 13.15 -2.00
C GLN A 93 6.23 12.51 -0.99
N PHE A 94 5.94 11.29 -0.53
CA PHE A 94 6.75 10.58 0.48
C PHE A 94 8.25 10.46 0.13
N PRO A 95 8.66 10.05 -1.10
CA PRO A 95 10.06 10.06 -1.48
C PRO A 95 10.62 11.46 -1.79
N ILE A 96 9.79 12.42 -2.19
CA ILE A 96 10.21 13.78 -2.58
C ILE A 96 10.49 14.66 -1.36
N GLU A 97 9.66 14.62 -0.31
CA GLU A 97 9.80 15.46 0.89
C GLU A 97 11.22 15.42 1.47
N PRO A 98 11.84 14.25 1.69
CA PRO A 98 13.22 14.18 2.15
C PRO A 98 14.25 14.77 1.19
N GLN A 99 14.02 14.63 -0.12
CA GLN A 99 14.94 15.10 -1.16
C GLN A 99 14.94 16.63 -1.24
N VAL A 100 13.77 17.24 -1.09
CA VAL A 100 13.58 18.70 -1.16
C VAL A 100 14.10 19.40 0.11
N GLU A 101 13.93 18.79 1.28
CA GLU A 101 14.44 19.34 2.55
C GLU A 101 15.95 19.15 2.76
N GLY A 102 16.66 18.55 1.80
CA GLY A 102 18.11 18.31 1.90
C GLY A 102 18.49 17.26 2.94
N ALA A 103 17.54 16.45 3.43
CA ALA A 103 17.81 15.38 4.36
C ALA A 103 18.40 14.18 3.58
N PRO A 104 19.65 13.79 3.84
CA PRO A 104 20.25 12.67 3.11
C PRO A 104 19.47 11.39 3.40
N LEU A 105 19.08 10.68 2.33
CA LEU A 105 18.38 9.37 2.35
C LEU A 105 19.00 8.36 3.35
N SER A 106 20.30 8.51 3.64
CA SER A 106 21.03 7.73 4.64
C SER A 106 20.52 7.85 6.07
N LYS A 107 19.81 8.93 6.44
CA LYS A 107 19.18 9.10 7.76
C LYS A 107 17.81 8.41 7.86
N ILE A 108 17.04 8.36 6.77
CA ILE A 108 15.70 7.75 6.77
C ILE A 108 15.79 6.23 6.71
N GLN A 109 16.76 5.69 5.97
CA GLN A 109 17.02 4.25 5.92
C GLN A 109 17.45 3.68 7.28
N LYS A 110 18.06 4.51 8.13
CA LYS A 110 18.45 4.18 9.52
C LYS A 110 17.30 4.25 10.52
N MET A 111 16.10 4.67 10.11
CA MET A 111 14.86 4.49 10.88
C MET A 111 14.27 3.07 10.68
N GLN A 112 15.09 2.11 10.25
CA GLN A 112 14.85 0.70 10.49
C GLN A 112 15.14 0.41 11.96
N ILE A 113 14.07 0.12 12.71
CA ILE A 113 14.15 -0.33 14.10
C ILE A 113 15.15 -1.48 14.17
N PRO A 114 16.23 -1.36 14.96
CA PRO A 114 17.19 -2.44 15.10
C PRO A 114 16.47 -3.60 15.80
N HIS A 115 16.54 -4.78 15.17
CA HIS A 115 16.15 -6.09 15.70
C HIS A 115 14.67 -6.51 15.52
N PHE A 116 14.38 -7.09 14.35
CA PHE A 116 13.31 -8.08 14.21
C PHE A 116 13.94 -9.37 13.66
N PRO A 117 14.10 -10.44 14.48
CA PRO A 117 14.76 -11.66 14.06
C PRO A 117 13.75 -12.53 13.31
N GLY A 118 13.67 -12.37 12.00
CA GLY A 118 12.81 -13.21 11.17
C GLY A 118 12.73 -12.77 9.72
N LYS A 119 12.75 -13.75 8.82
CA LYS A 119 12.53 -13.57 7.39
C LYS A 119 11.06 -13.17 7.15
N TRP A 120 10.79 -11.86 7.05
CA TRP A 120 9.44 -11.28 6.95
C TRP A 120 8.55 -11.86 5.85
N TRP A 121 9.13 -12.42 4.79
CA TRP A 121 8.39 -13.03 3.68
C TRP A 121 7.65 -14.31 4.08
N GLU A 122 8.17 -15.09 5.04
CA GLU A 122 7.52 -16.33 5.52
C GLU A 122 6.20 -16.03 6.26
N ILE A 123 6.07 -14.87 6.90
CA ILE A 123 4.85 -14.46 7.60
C ILE A 123 3.77 -14.02 6.60
N VAL A 124 4.18 -13.39 5.50
CA VAL A 124 3.26 -12.92 4.44
C VAL A 124 2.73 -14.10 3.63
N GLU A 125 3.59 -15.07 3.28
CA GLU A 125 3.18 -16.29 2.57
C GLU A 125 2.24 -17.18 3.41
N ASN A 126 2.53 -17.36 4.70
CA ASN A 126 1.68 -18.15 5.59
C ASN A 126 0.33 -17.49 5.92
N ALA A 127 0.23 -16.16 5.86
CA ALA A 127 -1.02 -15.44 6.07
C ALA A 127 -1.93 -15.42 4.83
N ALA A 128 -1.38 -15.71 3.64
CA ALA A 128 -2.16 -15.82 2.39
C ALA A 128 -2.73 -17.23 2.16
N LEU A 129 -2.24 -18.24 2.89
CA LEU A 129 -2.59 -19.66 2.74
C LEU A 129 -3.53 -20.20 3.82
N ARG A 130 -4.19 -19.34 4.62
CA ARG A 130 -5.20 -19.74 5.62
C ARG A 130 -6.53 -19.00 5.46
#